data_AF-A0A248U9Q5-F1
#
_entry.id   AF-A0A248U9Q5-F1
#
_cell.length_a   1.000
_cell.length_b   1.000
_cell.length_c   1.000
_cell.angle_alpha   90.00
_cell.angle_beta   90.00
_cell.angle_gamma   90.00
#
_symmetry.space_group_name_H-M   'P 1'
#
loop_
_entity.id
_entity.type
_entity.pdbx_description
1 polymer ?
#
loop_
_entity_poly.entity_id
_entity_poly.type
_entity_poly.pdbx_seq_one_letter_code
_entity_poly.pdbx_strand_id
1 'polypeptide(L)'
;MTLTEELVSLSIRAEVDRGPEPNRVPMTDLDVQKLSEKLYLESGKDSLWVFAYGSLIWKPDFNAVDWRYGGLKGWHRSFCLRLTRWRGTQSQPGLMLALKRGGSCNGIAFRLSDEDRLGQIQRMIRREISSISDASSIRWVSLETPEGPVRALTFWAGPRGERVLNGLPLETVARTLARACGHIGSCAEYLYLTVKHLEEKGIRDRNLWKLQELVATEIAELYELNKQASATSHSGDLCVSH
;
A
#
# COMPACT_ATOMS: atom_id res chain seq x y z
N MET A 1 5.15 -18.11 -5.99
CA MET A 1 5.29 -16.64 -6.17
C MET A 1 6.71 -16.39 -6.65
N THR A 2 6.93 -15.50 -7.61
CA THR A 2 8.24 -15.30 -8.27
C THR A 2 9.09 -14.25 -7.54
N LEU A 3 8.46 -13.18 -7.04
CA LEU A 3 9.08 -12.23 -6.14
C LEU A 3 9.31 -12.92 -4.80
N THR A 4 10.56 -13.25 -4.48
CA THR A 4 10.95 -13.93 -3.24
C THR A 4 11.51 -12.95 -2.20
N GLU A 5 11.71 -13.41 -0.96
CA GLU A 5 12.32 -12.60 0.10
C GLU A 5 13.75 -12.20 -0.26
N GLU A 6 14.50 -13.08 -0.93
CA GLU A 6 15.85 -12.81 -1.41
C GLU A 6 15.84 -11.67 -2.43
N LEU A 7 14.96 -11.72 -3.44
CA LEU A 7 14.83 -10.62 -4.41
C LEU A 7 14.39 -9.32 -3.74
N VAL A 8 13.42 -9.38 -2.82
CA VAL A 8 12.99 -8.20 -2.06
C VAL A 8 14.18 -7.58 -1.32
N SER A 9 15.05 -8.38 -0.69
CA SER A 9 16.21 -7.88 0.04
C SER A 9 17.13 -7.01 -0.82
N LEU A 10 17.26 -7.31 -2.12
CA LEU A 10 18.06 -6.54 -3.09
C LEU A 10 17.49 -5.14 -3.40
N SER A 11 16.21 -4.92 -3.11
CA SER A 11 15.55 -3.62 -3.29
C SER A 11 15.60 -2.71 -2.06
N ILE A 12 16.05 -3.24 -0.92
CA ILE A 12 16.10 -2.51 0.36
C ILE A 12 17.41 -1.74 0.48
N ARG A 13 17.32 -0.50 0.96
CA ARG A 13 18.45 0.36 1.26
C ARG A 13 18.13 1.31 2.41
N ALA A 14 19.17 1.73 3.14
CA ALA A 14 19.03 2.74 4.18
C ALA A 14 18.72 4.09 3.54
N GLU A 15 17.58 4.67 3.91
CA GLU A 15 17.10 5.96 3.42
C GLU A 15 16.73 6.83 4.63
N VAL A 16 17.15 8.09 4.62
CA VAL A 16 16.84 9.03 5.70
C VAL A 16 15.44 9.59 5.49
N ASP A 17 14.66 9.66 6.57
CA ASP A 17 13.39 10.39 6.54
C ASP A 17 13.65 11.89 6.50
N ARG A 18 13.32 12.52 5.36
CA ARG A 18 13.45 13.97 5.17
C ARG A 18 12.25 14.76 5.70
N GLY A 19 11.31 14.09 6.38
CA GLY A 19 10.09 14.71 6.87
C GLY A 19 9.03 14.90 5.77
N PRO A 20 7.85 15.45 6.14
CA PRO A 20 6.72 15.61 5.24
C PRO A 20 7.04 16.54 4.06
N GLU A 21 6.26 16.42 2.98
CA GLU A 21 6.38 17.34 1.84
C GLU A 21 6.05 18.79 2.26
N PRO A 22 6.84 19.80 1.86
CA PRO A 22 6.70 21.18 2.33
C PRO A 22 5.30 21.79 2.10
N ASN A 23 4.63 21.40 1.02
CA ASN A 23 3.32 21.95 0.64
C ASN A 23 2.15 21.18 1.25
N ARG A 24 2.41 20.29 2.21
CA ARG A 24 1.40 19.39 2.75
C ARG A 24 1.01 19.80 4.15
N VAL A 25 -0.26 20.16 4.33
CA VAL A 25 -0.81 20.42 5.66
C VAL A 25 -0.99 19.08 6.38
N PRO A 26 -0.22 18.80 7.44
CA PRO A 26 -0.40 17.58 8.23
C PRO A 26 -1.76 17.61 8.92
N MET A 27 -2.34 16.44 9.20
CA MET A 27 -3.52 16.40 10.06
C MET A 27 -3.14 16.82 11.47
N THR A 28 -3.90 17.76 12.04
CA THR A 28 -3.82 18.08 13.46
C THR A 28 -4.58 17.04 14.29
N ASP A 29 -4.32 16.98 15.60
CA ASP A 29 -5.10 16.12 16.50
C ASP A 29 -6.59 16.48 16.49
N LEU A 30 -6.91 17.76 16.34
CA LEU A 30 -8.29 18.24 16.21
C LEU A 30 -8.94 17.74 14.92
N ASP A 31 -8.20 17.68 13.81
CA ASP A 31 -8.71 17.13 12.55
C ASP A 31 -9.00 15.63 12.67
N VAL A 32 -8.10 14.89 13.31
CA VAL A 32 -8.28 13.45 13.58
C VAL A 32 -9.50 13.25 14.46
N GLN A 33 -9.64 14.04 15.52
CA GLN A 33 -10.79 13.98 16.42
C GLN A 33 -12.10 14.22 15.65
N LYS A 34 -12.22 15.34 14.94
CA LYS A 34 -13.44 15.69 14.18
C LYS A 34 -13.80 14.62 13.14
N LEU A 35 -12.82 14.11 12.41
CA LEU A 35 -13.04 13.06 11.41
C LEU A 35 -13.46 11.75 12.08
N SER A 36 -12.84 11.39 13.21
CA SER A 36 -13.17 10.19 13.96
C SER A 36 -14.59 10.23 14.54
N GLU A 37 -15.01 11.37 15.10
CA GLU A 37 -16.35 11.58 15.62
C GLU A 37 -17.39 11.49 14.52
N LYS A 38 -17.12 12.13 13.36
CA LYS A 38 -17.99 12.02 12.18
C LYS A 38 -18.16 10.55 11.75
N LEU A 39 -17.07 9.81 11.57
CA LEU A 39 -17.13 8.41 11.16
C LEU A 39 -17.81 7.54 12.21
N TYR A 40 -17.56 7.79 13.50
CA TYR A 40 -18.23 7.12 14.60
C TYR A 40 -19.75 7.32 14.54
N LEU A 41 -20.22 8.56 14.36
CA LEU A 41 -21.65 8.86 14.22
C LEU A 41 -22.24 8.20 12.96
N GLU A 42 -21.56 8.28 11.82
CA GLU A 42 -21.99 7.64 10.57
C GLU A 42 -22.05 6.11 10.67
N SER A 43 -21.29 5.52 11.59
CA SER A 43 -21.24 4.07 11.78
C SER A 43 -22.45 3.52 12.55
N GLY A 44 -23.23 4.39 13.22
CA GLY A 44 -24.48 4.04 13.86
C GLY A 44 -24.33 3.02 14.99
N LYS A 45 -25.36 2.20 15.20
CA LYS A 45 -25.40 1.15 16.23
C LYS A 45 -24.85 -0.20 15.74
N ASP A 46 -24.64 -0.34 14.43
CA ASP A 46 -24.12 -1.57 13.83
C ASP A 46 -22.64 -1.77 14.21
N SER A 47 -22.16 -3.01 14.19
CA SER A 47 -20.74 -3.31 14.42
C SER A 47 -19.85 -2.57 13.42
N LEU A 48 -18.68 -2.13 13.87
CA LEU A 48 -17.70 -1.47 13.01
C LEU A 48 -16.94 -2.50 12.18
N TRP A 49 -17.10 -2.44 10.86
CA TRP A 49 -16.33 -3.27 9.92
C TRP A 49 -15.32 -2.44 9.13
N VAL A 50 -14.18 -3.04 8.81
CA VAL A 50 -13.12 -2.46 7.98
C VAL A 50 -12.82 -3.37 6.81
N PHE A 51 -12.87 -2.84 5.59
CA PHE A 51 -12.45 -3.54 4.39
C PHE A 51 -10.94 -3.40 4.19
N ALA A 52 -10.23 -4.50 4.37
CA ALA A 52 -8.81 -4.61 4.11
C ALA A 52 -8.56 -5.22 2.72
N TYR A 53 -7.93 -4.45 1.84
CA TYR A 53 -7.51 -4.90 0.51
C TYR A 53 -5.99 -4.82 0.30
N GLY A 54 -5.23 -4.28 1.25
CA GLY A 54 -3.78 -4.10 1.15
C GLY A 54 -3.11 -4.40 2.49
N SER A 55 -2.27 -3.49 2.98
CA SER A 55 -1.49 -3.67 4.22
C SER A 55 -2.28 -3.97 5.48
N LEU A 56 -3.54 -3.55 5.56
CA LEU A 56 -4.40 -3.88 6.70
C LEU A 56 -4.66 -5.39 6.84
N ILE A 57 -4.40 -6.19 5.81
CA ILE A 57 -4.51 -7.66 5.88
C ILE A 57 -3.38 -8.26 6.72
N TRP A 58 -2.16 -7.72 6.66
CA TRP A 58 -0.95 -8.31 7.26
C TRP A 58 -0.30 -7.47 8.34
N LYS A 59 -0.70 -6.22 8.46
CA LYS A 59 -0.34 -5.33 9.55
C LYS A 59 -1.63 -4.62 9.92
N PRO A 60 -2.56 -5.20 10.68
CA PRO A 60 -3.69 -4.45 11.22
C PRO A 60 -3.21 -3.51 12.33
N ASP A 61 -3.94 -2.40 12.56
CA ASP A 61 -3.68 -1.46 13.68
C ASP A 61 -4.99 -1.19 14.43
N PHE A 62 -5.78 -2.26 14.57
CA PHE A 62 -7.09 -2.29 15.20
C PHE A 62 -7.32 -3.66 15.84
N ASN A 63 -8.27 -3.73 16.76
CA ASN A 63 -8.61 -4.97 17.46
C ASN A 63 -9.72 -5.71 16.70
N ALA A 64 -9.32 -6.60 15.78
CA ALA A 64 -10.26 -7.43 15.05
C ALA A 64 -10.71 -8.62 15.89
N VAL A 65 -12.02 -8.77 16.04
CA VAL A 65 -12.66 -9.85 16.82
C VAL A 65 -13.36 -10.87 15.93
N ASP A 66 -13.52 -10.57 14.65
CA ASP A 66 -14.07 -11.47 13.63
C ASP A 66 -13.59 -11.04 12.23
N TRP A 67 -13.69 -11.92 11.24
CA TRP A 67 -13.37 -11.61 9.85
C TRP A 67 -14.23 -12.39 8.86
N ARG A 68 -14.45 -11.80 7.68
CA ARG A 68 -15.18 -12.42 6.56
C ARG A 68 -14.48 -12.13 5.23
N TYR A 69 -14.72 -12.99 4.25
CA TYR A 69 -14.42 -12.65 2.86
C TYR A 69 -15.34 -11.54 2.37
N GLY A 70 -14.75 -10.50 1.78
CA GLY A 70 -15.50 -9.34 1.26
C GLY A 70 -15.22 -9.10 -0.21
N GLY A 71 -16.27 -9.12 -1.03
CA GLY A 71 -16.24 -8.72 -2.42
C GLY A 71 -16.74 -7.28 -2.59
N LEU A 72 -15.92 -6.41 -3.16
CA LEU A 72 -16.28 -5.02 -3.45
C LEU A 72 -16.40 -4.82 -4.98
N LYS A 73 -17.64 -4.71 -5.47
CA LYS A 73 -17.94 -4.50 -6.90
C LYS A 73 -17.73 -3.05 -7.34
N GLY A 74 -17.29 -2.85 -8.57
CA GLY A 74 -17.03 -1.53 -9.15
C GLY A 74 -15.69 -0.92 -8.73
N TRP A 75 -14.80 -1.72 -8.12
CA TRP A 75 -13.49 -1.30 -7.64
C TRP A 75 -12.43 -2.34 -7.93
N HIS A 76 -11.19 -1.94 -8.18
CA HIS A 76 -10.05 -2.85 -8.29
C HIS A 76 -8.82 -2.26 -7.59
N ARG A 77 -7.89 -3.14 -7.21
CA ARG A 77 -6.60 -2.76 -6.66
C ARG A 77 -5.70 -2.18 -7.75
N SER A 78 -5.04 -1.06 -7.46
CA SER A 78 -4.06 -0.45 -8.36
C SER A 78 -2.93 0.20 -7.58
N PHE A 79 -1.69 -0.04 -8.00
CA PHE A 79 -0.53 0.75 -7.57
C PHE A 79 -0.50 2.07 -8.34
N CYS A 80 -1.27 3.05 -7.87
CA CYS A 80 -1.47 4.33 -8.58
C CYS A 80 -1.20 5.57 -7.71
N LEU A 81 -1.00 5.40 -6.40
CA LEU A 81 -0.78 6.53 -5.52
C LEU A 81 0.72 6.84 -5.45
N ARG A 82 1.15 7.89 -6.14
CA ARG A 82 2.54 8.37 -6.11
C ARG A 82 2.92 8.80 -4.69
N LEU A 83 4.08 8.33 -4.22
CA LEU A 83 4.65 8.67 -2.93
C LEU A 83 6.10 9.09 -3.08
N THR A 84 6.51 10.11 -2.35
CA THR A 84 7.87 10.69 -2.34
C THR A 84 8.52 10.59 -0.96
N ARG A 85 7.82 9.93 -0.03
CA ARG A 85 8.20 9.63 1.36
C ARG A 85 7.67 8.24 1.69
N TRP A 86 8.20 7.61 2.73
CA TRP A 86 7.88 6.26 3.21
C TRP A 86 8.60 5.18 2.42
N ARG A 87 8.00 4.69 1.34
CA ARG A 87 8.54 3.59 0.50
C ARG A 87 9.21 4.09 -0.78
N GLY A 88 9.57 5.36 -0.78
CA GLY A 88 10.18 6.09 -1.89
C GLY A 88 10.72 7.42 -1.38
N THR A 89 11.39 8.12 -2.26
CA THR A 89 12.04 9.41 -1.98
C THR A 89 11.61 10.45 -3.01
N GLN A 90 12.02 11.71 -2.83
CA GLN A 90 11.80 12.74 -3.84
C GLN A 90 12.53 12.43 -5.16
N SER A 91 13.77 11.93 -5.08
CA SER A 91 14.57 11.55 -6.26
C SER A 91 14.08 10.24 -6.89
N GLN A 92 13.49 9.34 -6.10
CA GLN A 92 12.97 8.07 -6.57
C GLN A 92 11.58 7.78 -5.97
N PRO A 93 10.53 8.42 -6.53
CA PRO A 93 9.17 8.23 -6.05
C PRO A 93 8.71 6.79 -6.22
N GLY A 94 7.91 6.32 -5.26
CA GLY A 94 7.25 5.02 -5.30
C GLY A 94 5.77 5.11 -5.71
N LEU A 95 5.12 3.96 -5.69
CA LEU A 95 3.68 3.82 -5.86
C LEU A 95 3.10 3.01 -4.69
N MET A 96 1.98 3.47 -4.14
CA MET A 96 1.18 2.74 -3.17
C MET A 96 -0.07 2.15 -3.83
N LEU A 97 -0.50 1.04 -3.26
CA LEU A 97 -1.77 0.40 -3.57
C LEU A 97 -2.94 1.26 -3.10
N ALA A 98 -3.96 1.37 -3.93
CA ALA A 98 -5.24 1.95 -3.59
C ALA A 98 -6.37 1.28 -4.39
N LEU A 99 -7.62 1.57 -4.02
CA LEU A 99 -8.80 1.21 -4.81
C LEU A 99 -9.06 2.25 -5.90
N LYS A 100 -9.23 1.78 -7.14
CA LYS A 100 -9.71 2.56 -8.29
C LYS A 100 -11.06 2.04 -8.77
N ARG A 101 -11.85 2.91 -9.40
CA ARG A 101 -13.14 2.53 -9.98
C ARG A 101 -12.97 1.52 -11.12
N GLY A 102 -13.97 0.64 -11.27
CA GLY A 102 -14.05 -0.42 -12.26
C GLY A 102 -13.63 -1.78 -11.71
N GLY A 103 -14.17 -2.87 -12.28
CA GLY A 103 -13.83 -4.24 -11.91
C GLY A 103 -14.45 -4.70 -10.57
N SER A 104 -13.74 -5.57 -9.87
CA SER A 104 -14.10 -6.09 -8.54
C SER A 104 -12.84 -6.32 -7.71
N CYS A 105 -12.94 -6.12 -6.39
CA CYS A 105 -11.86 -6.30 -5.45
C CYS A 105 -12.30 -7.25 -4.34
N ASN A 106 -11.66 -8.42 -4.25
CA ASN A 106 -11.87 -9.36 -3.16
C ASN A 106 -10.84 -9.08 -2.06
N GLY A 107 -11.27 -8.89 -0.83
CA GLY A 107 -10.43 -8.64 0.34
C GLY A 107 -11.02 -9.27 1.60
N ILE A 108 -10.61 -8.75 2.75
CA ILE A 108 -11.08 -9.21 4.06
C ILE A 108 -11.89 -8.09 4.72
N ALA A 109 -13.08 -8.42 5.22
CA ALA A 109 -13.84 -7.55 6.11
C ALA A 109 -13.50 -7.95 7.55
N PHE A 110 -12.86 -7.07 8.30
CA PHE A 110 -12.61 -7.28 9.73
C PHE A 110 -13.70 -6.62 10.56
N ARG A 111 -14.30 -7.35 11.50
CA ARG A 111 -15.16 -6.76 12.54
C ARG A 111 -14.28 -6.32 13.68
N LEU A 112 -14.41 -5.06 14.07
CA LEU A 112 -13.68 -4.53 15.22
C LEU A 112 -14.44 -4.80 16.51
N SER A 113 -13.71 -4.84 17.63
CA SER A 113 -14.32 -4.84 18.96
C SER A 113 -15.23 -3.63 19.12
N ASP A 114 -16.36 -3.80 19.81
CA ASP A 114 -17.23 -2.68 20.16
C ASP A 114 -16.62 -1.83 21.30
N GLU A 115 -15.62 -2.36 22.01
CA GLU A 115 -14.80 -1.62 22.97
C GLU A 115 -13.89 -0.61 22.26
N ASP A 116 -13.78 0.59 22.80
CA ASP A 116 -12.90 1.66 22.27
C ASP A 116 -13.13 1.96 20.77
N ARG A 117 -14.39 1.87 20.28
CA ARG A 117 -14.70 2.07 18.86
C ARG A 117 -14.16 3.39 18.30
N LEU A 118 -14.29 4.49 19.04
CA LEU A 118 -13.78 5.80 18.64
C LEU A 118 -12.24 5.81 18.57
N GLY A 119 -11.56 5.28 19.59
CA GLY A 119 -10.09 5.20 19.61
C GLY A 119 -9.54 4.32 18.49
N GLN A 120 -10.24 3.23 18.16
CA GLN A 120 -9.90 2.40 16.99
C GLN A 120 -10.00 3.16 15.68
N ILE A 121 -11.05 3.97 15.48
CA ILE A 121 -11.17 4.85 14.31
C ILE A 121 -10.04 5.88 14.28
N GLN A 122 -9.71 6.49 15.42
CA GLN A 122 -8.61 7.45 15.52
C GLN A 122 -7.25 6.84 15.13
N ARG A 123 -6.93 5.64 15.63
CA ARG A 123 -5.69 4.93 15.27
C ARG A 123 -5.62 4.66 13.77
N MET A 124 -6.71 4.16 13.17
CA MET A 124 -6.78 3.94 11.73
C MET A 124 -6.57 5.22 10.91
N ILE A 125 -7.20 6.34 11.31
CA ILE A 125 -7.00 7.63 10.63
C ILE A 125 -5.54 8.06 10.70
N ARG A 126 -4.91 8.03 11.89
CA ARG A 126 -3.51 8.45 12.08
C ARG A 126 -2.54 7.64 11.24
N ARG A 127 -2.83 6.36 11.07
CA ARG A 127 -2.02 5.46 10.27
C ARG A 127 -2.15 5.72 8.78
N GLU A 128 -3.37 5.86 8.27
CA GLU A 128 -3.64 5.88 6.82
C GLU A 128 -3.64 7.30 6.24
N ILE A 129 -3.91 8.32 7.06
CA ILE A 129 -4.13 9.70 6.64
C ILE A 129 -3.03 10.61 7.21
N SER A 130 -2.08 10.99 6.36
CA SER A 130 -0.96 11.87 6.77
C SER A 130 -1.23 13.36 6.47
N SER A 131 -2.31 13.70 5.77
CA SER A 131 -2.72 15.08 5.49
C SER A 131 -4.23 15.18 5.43
N ILE A 132 -4.76 16.34 5.81
CA ILE A 132 -6.19 16.62 5.73
C ILE A 132 -6.76 16.44 4.31
N SER A 133 -5.94 16.68 3.28
CA SER A 133 -6.31 16.44 1.88
C SER A 133 -6.68 14.98 1.59
N ASP A 134 -6.10 14.04 2.35
CA ASP A 134 -6.37 12.61 2.23
C ASP A 134 -7.64 12.20 3.00
N ALA A 135 -8.23 13.02 3.88
CA ALA A 135 -9.41 12.62 4.66
C ALA A 135 -10.59 12.18 3.77
N SER A 136 -10.68 12.71 2.55
CA SER A 136 -11.68 12.32 1.54
C SER A 136 -11.48 10.90 0.97
N SER A 137 -10.35 10.26 1.29
CA SER A 137 -10.03 8.87 0.96
C SER A 137 -10.72 7.86 1.87
N ILE A 138 -11.46 8.27 2.90
CA ILE A 138 -12.22 7.35 3.75
C ILE A 138 -13.66 7.23 3.23
N ARG A 139 -14.14 6.00 3.06
CA ARG A 139 -15.52 5.74 2.62
C ARG A 139 -16.15 4.56 3.32
N TRP A 140 -17.46 4.66 3.53
CA TRP A 140 -18.32 3.50 3.74
C TRP A 140 -18.61 2.84 2.41
N VAL A 141 -18.41 1.52 2.35
CA VAL A 141 -18.74 0.67 1.21
C VAL A 141 -19.64 -0.47 1.65
N SER A 142 -20.43 -1.00 0.72
CA SER A 142 -21.16 -2.24 0.91
C SER A 142 -20.35 -3.37 0.29
N LEU A 143 -19.98 -4.36 1.10
CA LEU A 143 -19.27 -5.56 0.69
C LEU A 143 -20.25 -6.71 0.54
N GLU A 144 -20.07 -7.53 -0.49
CA GLU A 144 -20.73 -8.82 -0.59
C GLU A 144 -19.92 -9.85 0.20
N THR A 145 -20.53 -10.49 1.20
CA THR A 145 -19.91 -11.58 1.97
C THR A 145 -20.76 -12.84 1.86
N PRO A 146 -20.19 -14.05 2.08
CA PRO A 146 -20.97 -15.29 2.08
C PRO A 146 -22.17 -15.27 3.04
N GLU A 147 -22.06 -14.54 4.15
CA GLU A 147 -23.08 -14.38 5.19
C GLU A 147 -24.06 -13.23 4.90
N GLY A 148 -23.93 -12.56 3.75
CA GLY A 148 -24.77 -11.42 3.35
C GLY A 148 -23.98 -10.10 3.24
N PRO A 149 -24.64 -9.00 2.85
CA PRO A 149 -23.96 -7.73 2.69
C PRO A 149 -23.48 -7.14 4.02
N VAL A 150 -22.28 -6.57 4.04
CA VAL A 150 -21.69 -5.90 5.21
C VAL A 150 -21.27 -4.48 4.83
N ARG A 151 -21.68 -3.49 5.63
CA ARG A 151 -21.21 -2.11 5.49
C ARG A 151 -19.88 -1.95 6.22
N ALA A 152 -18.83 -1.55 5.49
CA ALA A 152 -17.48 -1.45 6.03
C ALA A 152 -16.81 -0.12 5.67
N LEU A 153 -15.90 0.33 6.53
CA LEU A 153 -15.00 1.44 6.26
C LEU A 153 -13.85 0.98 5.37
N THR A 154 -13.50 1.75 4.35
CA THR A 154 -12.34 1.49 3.49
C THR A 154 -11.60 2.79 3.19
N PHE A 155 -10.32 2.64 2.87
CA PHE A 155 -9.48 3.70 2.35
C PHE A 155 -9.40 3.56 0.84
N TRP A 156 -9.73 4.58 0.05
CA TRP A 156 -9.71 4.54 -1.41
C TRP A 156 -8.93 5.73 -1.95
N ALA A 157 -8.14 5.56 -3.00
CA ALA A 157 -7.59 6.72 -3.69
C ALA A 157 -8.71 7.31 -4.54
N GLY A 158 -9.21 8.47 -4.15
CA GLY A 158 -10.14 9.22 -4.98
C GLY A 158 -9.63 9.38 -6.42
N PRO A 159 -10.48 9.55 -7.44
CA PRO A 159 -10.04 9.89 -8.79
C PRO A 159 -9.46 11.31 -8.87
N ARG A 160 -9.40 12.03 -7.74
CA ARG A 160 -8.99 13.43 -7.64
C ARG A 160 -7.81 13.53 -6.68
N GLY A 161 -6.71 14.06 -7.19
CA GLY A 161 -5.49 14.34 -6.44
C GLY A 161 -4.27 14.24 -7.36
N GLU A 162 -3.35 15.20 -7.24
CA GLU A 162 -2.12 15.28 -8.04
C GLU A 162 -1.24 14.02 -7.93
N ARG A 163 -1.46 13.21 -6.89
CA ARG A 163 -0.71 11.99 -6.61
C ARG A 163 -1.30 10.74 -7.27
N VAL A 164 -2.49 10.80 -7.85
CA VAL A 164 -3.15 9.62 -8.44
C VAL A 164 -2.80 9.52 -9.91
N LEU A 165 -1.91 8.59 -10.24
CA LEU A 165 -1.48 8.36 -11.61
C LEU A 165 -2.45 7.42 -12.33
N ASN A 166 -2.85 7.81 -13.54
CA ASN A 166 -3.81 7.08 -14.35
C ASN A 166 -3.15 6.49 -15.60
N GLY A 167 -3.63 5.32 -16.03
CA GLY A 167 -3.21 4.72 -17.30
C GLY A 167 -1.74 4.28 -17.37
N LEU A 168 -1.04 4.09 -16.25
CA LEU A 168 0.32 3.57 -16.27
C LEU A 168 0.34 2.11 -16.76
N PRO A 169 1.17 1.77 -17.76
CA PRO A 169 1.42 0.37 -18.13
C PRO A 169 1.98 -0.41 -16.94
N LEU A 170 1.65 -1.70 -16.86
CA LEU A 170 2.03 -2.54 -15.72
C LEU A 170 3.55 -2.66 -15.59
N GLU A 171 4.28 -2.63 -16.71
CA GLU A 171 5.74 -2.62 -16.81
C GLU A 171 6.33 -1.35 -16.21
N THR A 172 5.68 -0.20 -16.42
CA THR A 172 6.10 1.06 -15.79
C THR A 172 5.86 1.02 -14.29
N VAL A 173 4.72 0.47 -13.84
CA VAL A 173 4.46 0.25 -12.42
C VAL A 173 5.52 -0.68 -11.82
N ALA A 174 5.81 -1.81 -12.46
CA ALA A 174 6.82 -2.76 -12.01
C ALA A 174 8.20 -2.12 -11.87
N ARG A 175 8.64 -1.37 -12.89
CA ARG A 175 9.89 -0.62 -12.87
C ARG A 175 9.99 0.35 -11.71
N THR A 176 8.90 1.06 -11.39
CA THR A 176 8.85 1.95 -10.24
C THR A 176 8.93 1.18 -8.92
N LEU A 177 8.15 0.10 -8.77
CA LEU A 177 8.12 -0.67 -7.52
C LEU A 177 9.44 -1.38 -7.20
N ALA A 178 10.11 -1.94 -8.22
CA ALA A 178 11.39 -2.61 -8.09
C ALA A 178 12.52 -1.66 -7.60
N ARG A 179 12.39 -0.37 -7.94
CA ARG A 179 13.43 0.64 -7.76
C ARG A 179 13.22 1.53 -6.53
N ALA A 180 11.96 1.82 -6.18
CA ALA A 180 11.64 2.74 -5.11
C ALA A 180 11.86 2.09 -3.73
N CYS A 181 12.71 2.73 -2.93
CA CYS A 181 12.87 2.46 -1.50
C CYS A 181 12.90 3.77 -0.74
N GLY A 182 12.31 3.77 0.45
CA GLY A 182 12.39 4.89 1.38
C GLY A 182 12.65 4.38 2.80
N HIS A 183 12.55 5.28 3.77
CA HIS A 183 12.97 5.05 5.16
C HIS A 183 12.19 3.94 5.90
N ILE A 184 11.05 3.47 5.39
CA ILE A 184 10.29 2.34 5.97
C ILE A 184 10.30 1.08 5.10
N GLY A 185 11.22 0.98 4.13
CA GLY A 185 11.37 -0.16 3.23
C GLY A 185 11.01 0.14 1.77
N SER A 186 11.02 -0.89 0.93
CA SER A 186 10.82 -0.74 -0.52
C SER A 186 9.37 -0.90 -0.96
N CYS A 187 9.06 -0.39 -2.15
CA CYS A 187 7.79 -0.67 -2.80
C CYS A 187 7.63 -2.16 -3.16
N ALA A 188 8.74 -2.83 -3.53
CA ALA A 188 8.74 -4.27 -3.80
C ALA A 188 8.41 -5.11 -2.55
N GLU A 189 8.94 -4.74 -1.38
CA GLU A 189 8.57 -5.39 -0.11
C GLU A 189 7.07 -5.28 0.17
N TYR A 190 6.48 -4.10 -0.03
CA TYR A 190 5.05 -3.92 0.16
C TYR A 190 4.23 -4.80 -0.78
N LEU A 191 4.61 -4.87 -2.07
CA LEU A 191 3.96 -5.75 -3.03
C LEU A 191 4.07 -7.21 -2.62
N TYR A 192 5.28 -7.67 -2.27
CA TYR A 192 5.55 -9.03 -1.81
C TYR A 192 4.66 -9.41 -0.63
N LEU A 193 4.68 -8.62 0.45
CA LEU A 193 3.85 -8.87 1.64
C LEU A 193 2.37 -8.88 1.31
N THR A 194 1.92 -7.99 0.42
CA THR A 194 0.52 -7.93 0.02
C THR A 194 0.09 -9.17 -0.76
N VAL A 195 0.89 -9.62 -1.74
CA VAL A 195 0.58 -10.83 -2.52
C VAL A 195 0.64 -12.08 -1.63
N LYS A 196 1.68 -12.21 -0.79
CA LYS A 196 1.86 -13.33 0.14
C LYS A 196 0.62 -13.53 1.02
N HIS A 197 0.19 -12.49 1.72
CA HIS A 197 -0.91 -12.60 2.67
C HIS A 197 -2.29 -12.64 2.00
N LEU A 198 -2.43 -12.12 0.78
CA LEU A 198 -3.63 -12.37 -0.02
C LEU A 198 -3.72 -13.86 -0.38
N GLU A 199 -2.63 -14.47 -0.85
CA GLU A 199 -2.59 -15.89 -1.19
C GLU A 199 -2.83 -16.78 0.04
N GLU A 200 -2.25 -16.44 1.21
CA GLU A 200 -2.51 -17.15 2.48
C GLU A 200 -3.99 -17.11 2.89
N LYS A 201 -4.72 -16.07 2.48
CA LYS A 201 -6.17 -15.97 2.67
C LYS A 201 -6.97 -16.62 1.52
N GLY A 202 -6.31 -17.23 0.53
CA GLY A 202 -6.95 -17.82 -0.64
C GLY A 202 -7.43 -16.80 -1.68
N ILE A 203 -6.93 -15.55 -1.62
CA ILE A 203 -7.29 -14.48 -2.54
C ILE A 203 -6.20 -14.30 -3.59
N ARG A 204 -6.46 -14.79 -4.81
CA ARG A 204 -5.53 -14.69 -5.94
C ARG A 204 -5.87 -13.53 -6.88
N ASP A 205 -5.29 -12.35 -6.66
CA ASP A 205 -5.48 -11.18 -7.52
C ASP A 205 -4.59 -11.26 -8.78
N ARG A 206 -5.20 -11.47 -9.96
CA ARG A 206 -4.49 -11.68 -11.23
C ARG A 206 -3.52 -10.54 -11.56
N ASN A 207 -3.89 -9.29 -11.29
CA ASN A 207 -3.06 -8.13 -11.63
C ASN A 207 -1.84 -8.07 -10.70
N LEU A 208 -2.04 -8.32 -9.40
CA LEU A 208 -0.92 -8.36 -8.46
C LEU A 208 0.01 -9.54 -8.70
N TRP A 209 -0.55 -10.69 -9.08
CA TRP A 209 0.23 -11.87 -9.45
C TRP A 209 1.08 -11.63 -10.70
N LYS A 210 0.56 -10.90 -11.70
CA LYS A 210 1.37 -10.50 -12.84
C LYS A 210 2.41 -9.45 -12.46
N LEU A 211 2.03 -8.48 -11.64
CA LEU A 211 2.91 -7.39 -11.22
C LEU A 211 4.10 -7.91 -10.41
N GLN A 212 3.92 -8.89 -9.51
CA GLN A 212 5.05 -9.45 -8.76
C GLN A 212 6.04 -10.21 -9.65
N GLU A 213 5.60 -10.84 -10.75
CA GLU A 213 6.53 -11.45 -11.73
C GLU A 213 7.39 -10.39 -12.42
N LEU A 214 6.77 -9.29 -12.84
CA LEU A 214 7.46 -8.19 -13.52
C LEU A 214 8.46 -7.50 -12.57
N VAL A 215 8.07 -7.28 -11.31
CA VAL A 215 8.96 -6.70 -10.29
C VAL A 215 10.12 -7.64 -9.99
N ALA A 216 9.88 -8.95 -9.89
CA ALA A 216 10.95 -9.94 -9.68
C ALA A 216 11.97 -9.92 -10.82
N THR A 217 11.49 -9.90 -12.07
CA THR A 217 12.33 -9.83 -13.27
C THR A 217 13.19 -8.57 -13.26
N GLU A 218 12.57 -7.42 -12.99
CA GLU A 218 13.24 -6.13 -12.95
C GLU A 218 14.34 -6.07 -11.88
N ILE A 219 14.09 -6.60 -10.68
CA ILE A 219 15.08 -6.64 -9.60
C ILE A 219 16.28 -7.51 -10.00
N ALA A 220 16.02 -8.68 -10.58
CA ALA A 220 17.07 -9.60 -11.01
C ALA A 220 17.97 -8.96 -12.08
N GLU A 221 17.36 -8.31 -13.08
CA GLU A 221 18.09 -7.60 -14.13
C GLU A 221 18.95 -6.45 -13.57
N LEU A 222 18.39 -5.64 -12.66
CA LEU A 222 19.13 -4.55 -12.01
C LEU A 222 20.33 -5.06 -11.21
N TYR A 223 20.17 -6.18 -10.51
CA TYR A 223 21.24 -6.76 -9.71
C TYR A 223 22.39 -7.29 -10.58
N GLU A 224 22.09 -8.01 -11.66
CA GLU A 224 23.11 -8.51 -12.58
C GLU A 224 23.86 -7.37 -13.27
N LEU A 225 23.16 -6.31 -13.69
CA LEU A 225 23.80 -5.11 -14.25
C LEU A 225 24.76 -4.44 -13.26
N ASN A 226 24.36 -4.29 -12.00
CA ASN A 226 25.20 -3.67 -10.96
C ASN A 226 26.43 -4.54 -10.63
N LYS A 227 26.27 -5.87 -10.64
CA LYS A 227 27.35 -6.83 -10.44
C LYS A 227 28.38 -6.76 -11.57
N GLN A 228 27.92 -6.68 -12.82
CA GLN A 228 28.78 -6.52 -13.99
C GLN A 228 29.54 -5.19 -13.96
N ALA A 229 28.86 -4.08 -13.66
CA ALA A 229 29.49 -2.75 -13.57
C ALA A 229 30.59 -2.70 -12.51
N SER A 230 30.36 -3.35 -11.36
CA SER A 230 31.31 -3.44 -10.25
C SER A 230 32.52 -4.34 -10.58
N ALA A 231 32.32 -5.41 -11.38
CA ALA A 231 33.41 -6.24 -11.87
C ALA A 231 34.31 -5.49 -12.86
N THR A 232 33.73 -4.68 -13.75
CA THR A 232 34.48 -3.88 -14.74
C THR A 232 35.27 -2.73 -14.11
N SER A 233 34.80 -2.13 -13.01
CA SER A 233 35.54 -1.06 -12.32
C SER A 233 36.77 -1.59 -11.57
N HIS A 234 36.70 -2.79 -10.97
CA HIS A 234 37.82 -3.38 -10.25
C HIS A 234 38.93 -3.92 -11.18
N SER A 235 38.61 -4.26 -12.43
CA SER A 235 39.62 -4.65 -13.43
C SER A 235 40.41 -3.49 -14.04
N GLY A 236 39.95 -2.23 -13.87
CA GLY A 236 40.61 -1.04 -14.40
C GLY A 236 41.76 -0.50 -13.55
N ASP A 237 41.75 -0.76 -12.23
CA ASP A 237 42.71 -0.18 -11.28
C ASP A 237 44.02 -0.99 -11.15
N LEU A 238 44.13 -2.14 -11.81
CA LEU A 238 45.34 -3.00 -11.78
C LEU A 238 46.36 -2.67 -12.89
N CYS A 239 46.12 -1.65 -13.71
CA CYS A 239 46.96 -1.35 -14.88
C CYS A 239 47.53 0.09 -14.87
N VAL A 240 48.02 0.58 -13.73
CA VAL A 240 48.93 1.75 -13.68
C VAL A 240 49.99 1.53 -12.59
N SER A 241 51.01 0.75 -12.91
CA SER A 241 52.32 0.86 -12.25
C SER A 241 53.41 0.49 -13.26
N HIS A 242 54.04 1.52 -13.83
CA HIS A 242 55.35 1.47 -14.47
C HIS A 242 56.21 2.53 -13.79
#